data_AF-A0A3N9NFU2-F1
#
_entry.id   AF-A0A3N9NFU2-F1
#
_cell.length_a   1.000
_cell.length_b   1.000
_cell.length_c   1.000
_cell.angle_alpha   90.00
_cell.angle_beta   90.00
_cell.angle_gamma   90.00
#
_symmetry.space_group_name_H-M   'P 1'
#
loop_
_entity.id
_entity.type
_entity.pdbx_description
1 polymer ?
#
loop_
_entity_poly.entity_id
_entity_poly.type
_entity_poly.pdbx_seq_one_letter_code
_entity_poly.pdbx_strand_id
1 'polypeptide(L)'
;EKHLVSVFLFLVLLPIFFAAGIFIWKMIPEKRRMRAPLGWEIVFILPVIAVTIIFIVTIANSFETIFFDGNLRQWLYNIFGLVYDQRNSLVVGFALGFAVIPIIFTISEDALSNVPESLTSASLALGASRWQTVRKVVLPAAAGGIFAAIMLGLGRAIGETMIVLMATGNTPILDWSPFNGFRAMSACIAVEIPEAPVGGTLYRVLFLTALLLFIFTFVINSVSAIIGDRLRKKYSRF
;
A
#
# COMPACT_ATOMS: atom_id res chain seq x y z
N GLU A 1 -4.93 20.99 -1.73
CA GLU A 1 -4.33 21.98 -2.66
C GLU A 1 -3.00 22.57 -2.19
N LYS A 2 -2.89 23.19 -1.00
CA LYS A 2 -1.68 23.91 -0.52
C LYS A 2 -0.58 23.08 0.16
N HIS A 3 -0.63 21.75 0.08
CA HIS A 3 0.25 20.89 0.92
C HIS A 3 1.03 19.83 0.15
N LEU A 4 0.97 19.79 -1.18
CA LEU A 4 1.78 18.84 -1.97
C LEU A 4 3.28 19.06 -1.73
N VAL A 5 3.69 20.33 -1.75
CA VAL A 5 5.06 20.74 -1.42
C VAL A 5 5.40 20.36 0.03
N SER A 6 4.46 20.53 0.97
CA SER A 6 4.66 20.13 2.36
C SER A 6 4.91 18.62 2.51
N VAL A 7 4.17 17.77 1.80
CA VAL A 7 4.34 16.31 1.83
C VAL A 7 5.68 15.90 1.23
N PHE A 8 6.07 16.51 0.10
CA PHE A 8 7.36 16.26 -0.53
C PHE A 8 8.52 16.67 0.40
N LEU A 9 8.45 17.86 0.99
CA LEU A 9 9.42 18.34 1.96
C LEU A 9 9.46 17.46 3.21
N PHE A 10 8.32 16.92 3.67
CA PHE A 10 8.28 16.01 4.81
C PHE A 10 9.07 14.73 4.57
N LEU A 11 8.90 14.11 3.40
CA LEU A 11 9.65 12.89 3.05
C LEU A 11 11.17 13.12 3.06
N VAL A 12 11.63 14.28 2.60
CA VAL A 12 13.05 14.63 2.49
C VAL A 12 13.64 15.15 3.81
N LEU A 13 12.91 16.01 4.52
CA LEU A 13 13.39 16.68 5.73
C LEU A 13 13.26 15.81 6.97
N LEU A 14 12.29 14.89 7.04
CA LEU A 14 12.14 14.01 8.19
C LEU A 14 13.42 13.24 8.55
N PRO A 15 14.10 12.52 7.63
CA PRO A 15 15.33 11.81 7.99
C PRO A 15 16.45 12.76 8.45
N ILE A 16 16.50 13.99 7.91
CA ILE A 16 17.50 15.00 8.29
C ILE A 16 17.24 15.51 9.71
N PHE A 17 16.01 15.88 10.03
CA PHE A 17 15.62 16.32 11.37
C PHE A 17 15.75 15.19 12.40
N PHE A 18 15.47 13.95 12.01
CA PHE A 18 15.67 12.78 12.87
C PHE A 18 17.16 12.57 13.18
N ALA A 19 18.03 12.65 12.16
CA ALA A 19 19.48 12.58 12.33
C ALA A 19 20.01 13.72 13.21
N ALA A 20 19.52 14.95 13.01
CA ALA A 20 19.85 16.09 13.85
C ALA A 20 19.38 15.89 15.30
N GLY A 21 18.17 15.36 15.50
CA GLY A 21 17.65 15.01 16.82
C GLY A 21 18.52 13.99 17.54
N ILE A 22 18.95 12.93 16.84
CA ILE A 22 19.90 11.94 17.38
C ILE A 22 21.25 12.59 17.72
N PHE A 23 21.73 13.51 16.88
CA PHE A 23 22.98 14.23 17.14
C PHE A 23 22.90 15.11 18.38
N ILE A 24 21.79 15.85 18.55
CA ILE A 24 21.51 16.64 19.75
C ILE A 24 21.41 15.74 20.97
N TRP A 25 20.74 14.58 20.86
CA TRP A 25 20.66 13.61 21.94
C TRP A 25 22.03 13.08 22.37
N LYS A 26 22.94 12.87 21.41
CA LYS A 26 24.34 12.49 21.70
C LYS A 26 25.15 13.61 22.36
N MET A 27 24.81 14.88 22.15
CA MET A 27 25.44 16.02 22.84
C MET A 27 24.96 16.19 24.29
N ILE A 28 23.88 15.54 24.71
CA ILE A 28 23.38 15.63 26.10
C ILE A 28 24.31 14.82 27.02
N PRO A 29 24.82 15.41 28.13
CA PRO A 29 25.75 14.73 29.04
C PRO A 29 25.17 13.43 29.61
N GLU A 30 25.98 12.36 29.65
CA GLU A 30 25.57 11.01 30.09
C GLU A 30 24.87 10.98 31.45
N LYS A 31 25.23 11.89 32.37
CA LYS A 31 24.61 12.01 33.70
C LYS A 31 23.11 12.32 33.68
N ARG A 32 22.60 12.97 32.63
CA ARG A 32 21.16 13.22 32.44
C ARG A 32 20.49 12.11 31.64
N ARG A 33 21.22 11.46 30.74
CA ARG A 33 20.74 10.34 29.92
C ARG A 33 20.52 9.07 30.74
N MET A 34 21.39 8.80 31.72
CA MET A 34 21.26 7.65 32.63
C MET A 34 20.14 7.79 33.68
N ARG A 35 19.52 8.97 33.84
CA ARG A 35 18.33 9.14 34.69
C ARG A 35 17.03 8.82 33.95
N ALA A 36 17.07 8.67 32.62
CA ALA A 36 15.88 8.36 31.84
C ALA A 36 15.63 6.85 31.84
N PRO A 37 14.45 6.37 32.31
CA PRO A 37 14.10 4.95 32.24
C PRO A 37 13.90 4.48 30.79
N LEU A 38 14.00 3.16 30.55
CA LEU A 38 13.76 2.55 29.24
C LEU A 38 12.39 3.00 28.68
N GLY A 39 12.36 3.52 27.45
CA GLY A 39 11.16 4.00 26.76
C GLY A 39 11.03 5.52 26.62
N TRP A 40 11.84 6.32 27.34
CA TRP A 40 11.83 7.79 27.23
C TRP A 40 12.33 8.33 25.89
N GLU A 41 12.92 7.49 25.05
CA GLU A 41 13.34 7.83 23.68
C GLU A 41 12.14 8.28 22.83
N ILE A 42 10.96 7.70 23.03
CA ILE A 42 9.72 8.08 22.33
C ILE A 42 9.32 9.52 22.68
N VAL A 43 9.46 9.90 23.95
CA VAL A 43 9.13 11.26 24.45
C VAL A 43 10.08 12.30 23.86
N PHE A 44 11.32 11.92 23.53
CA PHE A 44 12.26 12.81 22.85
C PHE A 44 12.04 12.88 21.33
N ILE A 45 11.62 11.78 20.71
CA ILE A 45 11.31 11.74 19.26
C ILE A 45 10.07 12.59 18.94
N LEU A 46 9.07 12.59 19.83
CA LEU A 46 7.80 13.31 19.62
C LEU A 46 7.97 14.83 19.36
N PRO A 47 8.73 15.60 20.16
CA PRO A 47 8.98 17.01 19.89
C PRO A 47 9.84 17.23 18.64
N VAL A 48 10.77 16.31 18.30
CA VAL A 48 11.54 16.39 17.05
C VAL A 48 10.60 16.30 15.85
N ILE A 49 9.65 15.36 15.86
CA ILE A 49 8.63 15.24 14.80
C ILE A 49 7.75 16.49 14.75
N ALA A 50 7.29 17.00 15.90
CA ALA A 50 6.45 18.19 15.95
C ALA A 50 7.16 19.44 15.38
N VAL A 51 8.42 19.67 15.76
CA VAL A 51 9.25 20.77 15.23
C VAL A 51 9.44 20.61 13.72
N THR A 52 9.67 19.39 13.25
CA THR A 52 9.80 19.09 11.81
C THR A 52 8.54 19.48 11.04
N ILE A 53 7.36 19.09 11.54
CA ILE A 53 6.07 19.42 10.91
C ILE A 53 5.85 20.95 10.87
N ILE A 54 6.07 21.64 11.99
CA ILE A 54 5.89 23.10 12.08
C ILE A 54 6.84 23.82 11.11
N PHE A 55 8.09 23.40 11.06
CA PHE A 55 9.10 23.95 10.16
C PHE A 55 8.70 23.78 8.68
N ILE A 56 8.23 22.59 8.31
CA ILE A 56 7.77 22.29 6.94
C ILE A 56 6.57 23.14 6.57
N VAL A 57 5.55 23.24 7.43
CA VAL A 57 4.34 24.02 7.12
C VAL A 57 4.67 25.50 6.92
N THR A 58 5.64 26.03 7.67
CA THR A 58 6.07 27.43 7.58
C THR A 58 6.87 27.69 6.29
N ILE A 59 7.76 26.77 5.91
CA ILE A 59 8.66 26.95 4.76
C ILE A 59 8.02 26.53 3.43
N ALA A 60 7.07 25.60 3.44
CA ALA A 60 6.48 25.03 2.22
C ALA A 60 5.95 26.11 1.27
N ASN A 61 5.24 27.12 1.79
CA ASN A 61 4.69 28.20 0.97
C ASN A 61 5.80 29.07 0.32
N SER A 62 6.88 29.34 1.06
CA SER A 62 8.01 30.13 0.54
C SER A 62 8.85 29.32 -0.47
N PHE A 63 8.98 28.02 -0.24
CA PHE A 63 9.67 27.12 -1.14
C PHE A 63 8.89 26.94 -2.46
N GLU A 64 7.56 26.86 -2.38
CA GLU A 64 6.69 26.71 -3.56
C GLU A 64 6.77 27.91 -4.51
N THR A 65 6.79 29.12 -3.97
CA THR A 65 6.88 30.34 -4.79
C THR A 65 8.26 30.52 -5.42
N ILE A 66 9.35 30.18 -4.72
CA ILE A 66 10.71 30.35 -5.23
C ILE A 66 11.08 29.30 -6.28
N PHE A 67 10.72 28.03 -6.06
CA PHE A 67 11.17 26.93 -6.92
C PHE A 67 10.16 26.51 -7.99
N PHE A 68 8.85 26.72 -7.75
CA PHE A 68 7.79 26.17 -8.61
C PHE A 68 6.82 27.25 -9.12
N ASP A 69 7.22 28.52 -9.09
CA ASP A 69 6.44 29.67 -9.58
C ASP A 69 5.03 29.77 -8.97
N GLY A 70 4.89 29.28 -7.74
CA GLY A 70 3.64 29.31 -6.97
C GLY A 70 2.67 28.15 -7.23
N ASN A 71 2.94 27.24 -8.17
CA ASN A 71 2.11 26.05 -8.37
C ASN A 71 2.90 24.86 -8.92
N LEU A 72 3.25 23.92 -8.03
CA LEU A 72 3.99 22.71 -8.38
C LEU A 72 3.30 21.87 -9.47
N ARG A 73 1.96 21.84 -9.53
CA ARG A 73 1.22 21.10 -10.57
C ARG A 73 1.42 21.72 -11.95
N GLN A 74 1.42 23.05 -12.03
CA GLN A 74 1.59 23.77 -13.29
C GLN A 74 3.05 23.67 -13.78
N TRP A 75 4.02 23.69 -12.87
CA TRP A 75 5.41 23.40 -13.19
C TRP A 75 5.60 21.99 -13.77
N LEU A 76 4.98 20.97 -13.14
CA LEU A 76 4.99 19.59 -13.63
C LEU A 76 4.36 19.45 -15.02
N TYR A 77 3.25 20.13 -15.26
CA TYR A 77 2.60 20.15 -16.56
C TYR A 77 3.46 20.82 -17.63
N ASN A 78 4.07 21.97 -17.32
CA ASN A 78 4.86 22.74 -18.29
C ASN A 78 6.16 22.03 -18.71
N ILE A 79 6.77 21.23 -17.82
CA ILE A 79 8.03 20.53 -18.11
C ILE A 79 7.79 19.12 -18.62
N PHE A 80 6.90 18.37 -17.99
CA PHE A 80 6.70 16.95 -18.28
C PHE A 80 5.39 16.63 -19.02
N GLY A 81 4.51 17.61 -19.24
CA GLY A 81 3.18 17.40 -19.82
C GLY A 81 2.25 16.59 -18.92
N LEU A 82 2.62 16.37 -17.65
CA LEU A 82 1.88 15.50 -16.74
C LEU A 82 0.75 16.27 -16.06
N VAL A 83 -0.47 15.80 -16.25
CA VAL A 83 -1.64 16.24 -15.47
C VAL A 83 -1.63 15.46 -14.16
N TYR A 84 -1.39 16.16 -13.05
CA TYR A 84 -1.42 15.58 -11.71
C TYR A 84 -2.73 15.97 -11.01
N ASP A 85 -3.63 14.99 -10.86
CA ASP A 85 -4.81 15.14 -10.01
C ASP A 85 -4.45 14.75 -8.56
N GLN A 86 -5.02 15.48 -7.60
CA GLN A 86 -4.92 15.12 -6.18
C GLN A 86 -5.63 13.77 -5.92
N ARG A 87 -6.66 13.47 -6.70
CA ARG A 87 -7.39 12.21 -6.67
C ARG A 87 -6.93 11.30 -7.80
N ASN A 88 -5.85 10.56 -7.56
CA ASN A 88 -5.18 9.76 -8.58
C ASN A 88 -5.07 8.27 -8.24
N SER A 89 -4.75 7.48 -9.26
CA SER A 89 -4.60 6.03 -9.16
C SER A 89 -3.47 5.59 -8.23
N LEU A 90 -2.41 6.40 -8.06
CA LEU A 90 -1.31 6.10 -7.13
C LEU A 90 -1.79 6.12 -5.68
N VAL A 91 -2.52 7.15 -5.28
CA VAL A 91 -3.09 7.27 -3.92
C VAL A 91 -3.99 6.08 -3.62
N VAL A 92 -4.80 5.67 -4.60
CA VAL A 92 -5.63 4.46 -4.50
C VAL A 92 -4.76 3.23 -4.29
N GLY A 93 -3.73 3.02 -5.11
CA GLY A 93 -2.82 1.88 -5.00
C GLY A 93 -2.15 1.79 -3.62
N PHE A 94 -1.69 2.93 -3.07
CA PHE A 94 -1.13 2.97 -1.72
C PHE A 94 -2.16 2.65 -0.64
N ALA A 95 -3.36 3.23 -0.72
CA ALA A 95 -4.42 3.00 0.26
C ALA A 95 -4.91 1.54 0.23
N LEU A 96 -5.15 0.99 -0.97
CA LEU A 96 -5.53 -0.41 -1.17
C LEU A 96 -4.43 -1.36 -0.71
N GLY A 97 -3.17 -1.05 -1.04
CA GLY A 97 -2.01 -1.83 -0.61
C GLY A 97 -1.95 -1.92 0.91
N PHE A 98 -2.06 -0.80 1.60
CA PHE A 98 -2.07 -0.77 3.06
C PHE A 98 -3.23 -1.57 3.66
N ALA A 99 -4.41 -1.54 3.05
CA ALA A 99 -5.57 -2.32 3.49
C ALA A 99 -5.37 -3.84 3.32
N VAL A 100 -4.65 -4.26 2.28
CA VAL A 100 -4.49 -5.67 1.92
C VAL A 100 -3.29 -6.33 2.60
N ILE A 101 -2.25 -5.56 2.95
CA ILE A 101 -1.02 -6.05 3.60
C ILE A 101 -1.30 -6.95 4.81
N PRO A 102 -2.12 -6.55 5.81
CA PRO A 102 -2.34 -7.38 7.00
C PRO A 102 -2.93 -8.75 6.67
N ILE A 103 -3.81 -8.81 5.67
CA ILE A 103 -4.50 -10.03 5.26
C ILE A 103 -3.52 -10.99 4.60
N ILE A 104 -2.70 -10.49 3.66
CA ILE A 104 -1.66 -11.29 3.02
C ILE A 104 -0.66 -11.77 4.07
N PHE A 105 -0.27 -10.91 5.01
CA PHE A 105 0.69 -11.22 6.06
C PHE A 105 0.19 -12.37 6.95
N THR A 106 -1.00 -12.26 7.56
CA THR A 106 -1.52 -13.27 8.49
C THR A 106 -1.67 -14.63 7.82
N ILE A 107 -2.21 -14.69 6.59
CA ILE A 107 -2.40 -15.97 5.90
C ILE A 107 -1.06 -16.57 5.44
N SER A 108 -0.10 -15.72 5.06
CA SER A 108 1.24 -16.18 4.71
C SER A 108 2.00 -16.69 5.94
N GLU A 109 1.82 -16.06 7.09
CA GLU A 109 2.37 -16.51 8.37
C GLU A 109 1.80 -17.87 8.79
N ASP A 110 0.50 -18.05 8.66
CA ASP A 110 -0.15 -19.35 8.87
C ASP A 110 0.41 -20.41 7.93
N ALA A 111 0.59 -20.09 6.65
CA ALA A 111 1.16 -21.02 5.66
C ALA A 111 2.61 -21.42 5.99
N LEU A 112 3.42 -20.48 6.46
CA LEU A 112 4.81 -20.73 6.87
C LEU A 112 4.88 -21.56 8.15
N SER A 113 4.01 -21.28 9.12
CA SER A 113 3.98 -21.97 10.42
C SER A 113 3.47 -23.41 10.31
N ASN A 114 2.71 -23.72 9.26
CA ASN A 114 2.25 -25.08 8.96
C ASN A 114 3.34 -25.98 8.35
N VAL A 115 4.53 -25.46 8.04
CA VAL A 115 5.65 -26.28 7.53
C VAL A 115 6.20 -27.15 8.68
N PRO A 116 6.25 -28.48 8.53
CA PRO A 116 6.76 -29.36 9.59
C PRO A 116 8.18 -29.01 10.02
N GLU A 117 8.40 -28.87 11.33
CA GLU A 117 9.73 -28.58 11.89
C GLU A 117 10.78 -29.66 11.56
N SER A 118 10.33 -30.88 11.26
CA SER A 118 11.18 -32.00 10.81
C SER A 118 11.94 -31.68 9.52
N LEU A 119 11.32 -30.96 8.58
CA LEU A 119 11.98 -30.54 7.33
C LEU A 119 13.05 -29.49 7.60
N THR A 120 12.76 -28.55 8.50
CA THR A 120 13.66 -27.47 8.88
C THR A 120 14.88 -27.99 9.63
N SER A 121 14.67 -28.90 10.58
CA SER A 121 15.72 -29.55 11.38
C SER A 121 16.57 -30.52 10.55
N ALA A 122 15.97 -31.28 9.63
CA ALA A 122 16.72 -32.14 8.69
C ALA A 122 17.64 -31.32 7.77
N SER A 123 17.17 -30.19 7.24
CA SER A 123 17.98 -29.29 6.42
C SER A 123 19.19 -28.74 7.19
N LEU A 124 18.98 -28.33 8.45
CA LEU A 124 20.06 -27.84 9.31
C LEU A 124 21.06 -28.97 9.67
N ALA A 125 20.57 -30.20 9.89
CA ALA A 125 21.42 -31.36 10.17
C ALA A 125 22.33 -31.75 8.99
N LEU A 126 21.91 -31.46 7.76
CA LEU A 126 22.71 -31.62 6.54
C LEU A 126 23.75 -30.52 6.34
N GLY A 127 23.91 -29.60 7.31
CA GLY A 127 24.87 -28.50 7.24
C GLY A 127 24.39 -27.29 6.44
N ALA A 128 23.10 -27.20 6.10
CA ALA A 128 22.56 -26.05 5.39
C ALA A 128 22.49 -24.81 6.30
N SER A 129 22.74 -23.63 5.74
CA SER A 129 22.55 -22.36 6.46
C SER A 129 21.06 -22.03 6.61
N ARG A 130 20.70 -21.21 7.62
CA ARG A 130 19.31 -20.75 7.82
C ARG A 130 18.69 -20.16 6.54
N TRP A 131 19.46 -19.39 5.78
CA TRP A 131 19.02 -18.81 4.51
C TRP A 131 18.76 -19.86 3.43
N GLN A 132 19.61 -20.90 3.35
CA GLN A 132 19.41 -22.02 2.43
C GLN A 132 18.17 -22.83 2.80
N THR A 133 17.95 -23.10 4.09
CA THR A 133 16.75 -23.78 4.59
C THR A 133 15.48 -22.99 4.25
N VAL A 134 15.46 -21.68 4.48
CA VAL A 134 14.31 -20.83 4.13
C VAL A 134 14.04 -20.88 2.62
N ARG A 135 15.07 -20.69 1.79
CA ARG A 135 14.89 -20.59 0.34
C ARG A 135 14.57 -21.91 -0.35
N LYS A 136 15.14 -23.03 0.11
CA LYS A 136 15.03 -24.34 -0.56
C LYS A 136 13.99 -25.27 0.05
N VAL A 137 13.62 -25.07 1.31
CA VAL A 137 12.73 -25.99 2.05
C VAL A 137 11.44 -25.27 2.46
N VAL A 138 11.56 -24.23 3.29
CA VAL A 138 10.39 -23.58 3.89
C VAL A 138 9.55 -22.81 2.87
N LEU A 139 10.17 -21.95 2.05
CA LEU A 139 9.45 -21.17 1.04
C LEU A 139 8.75 -22.05 -0.02
N PRO A 140 9.41 -23.06 -0.61
CA PRO A 140 8.73 -23.96 -1.55
C PRO A 140 7.59 -24.77 -0.91
N ALA A 141 7.75 -25.22 0.34
CA ALA A 141 6.71 -25.96 1.05
C ALA A 141 5.47 -25.07 1.34
N ALA A 142 5.69 -23.82 1.75
CA ALA A 142 4.62 -22.86 2.03
C ALA A 142 4.09 -22.11 0.78
N ALA A 143 4.71 -22.29 -0.39
CA ALA A 143 4.44 -21.49 -1.59
C ALA A 143 2.96 -21.51 -2.02
N GLY A 144 2.28 -22.66 -1.88
CA GLY A 144 0.86 -22.77 -2.19
C GLY A 144 -0.02 -21.89 -1.28
N GLY A 145 0.30 -21.82 0.01
CA GLY A 145 -0.40 -20.99 0.98
C GLY A 145 -0.11 -19.50 0.80
N ILE A 146 1.15 -19.13 0.54
CA ILE A 146 1.54 -17.74 0.25
C ILE A 146 0.85 -17.25 -1.04
N PHE A 147 0.80 -18.07 -2.08
CA PHE A 147 0.11 -17.71 -3.32
C PHE A 147 -1.40 -17.52 -3.10
N ALA A 148 -2.03 -18.41 -2.32
CA ALA A 148 -3.43 -18.27 -1.94
C ALA A 148 -3.68 -16.97 -1.12
N ALA A 149 -2.78 -16.62 -0.20
CA ALA A 149 -2.83 -15.38 0.58
C ALA A 149 -2.83 -14.14 -0.32
N ILE A 150 -1.89 -14.09 -1.29
CA ILE A 150 -1.78 -12.98 -2.24
C ILE A 150 -3.05 -12.86 -3.08
N MET A 151 -3.56 -13.98 -3.60
CA MET A 151 -4.76 -13.97 -4.44
C MET A 151 -6.00 -13.55 -3.65
N LEU A 152 -6.15 -14.00 -2.40
CA LEU A 152 -7.25 -13.56 -1.53
C LEU A 152 -7.16 -12.06 -1.23
N GLY A 153 -5.96 -11.56 -0.95
CA GLY A 153 -5.70 -10.14 -0.75
C GLY A 153 -6.07 -9.30 -1.97
N LEU A 154 -5.63 -9.71 -3.16
CA LEU A 154 -5.99 -9.05 -4.43
C LEU A 154 -7.50 -9.09 -4.69
N GLY A 155 -8.15 -10.24 -4.45
CA GLY A 155 -9.60 -10.37 -4.58
C GLY A 155 -10.34 -9.40 -3.67
N ARG A 156 -9.87 -9.23 -2.42
CA ARG A 156 -10.43 -8.22 -1.52
C ARG A 156 -10.18 -6.79 -2.01
N ALA A 157 -8.99 -6.51 -2.53
CA ALA A 157 -8.64 -5.20 -3.09
C ALA A 157 -9.60 -4.79 -4.22
N ILE A 158 -9.93 -5.72 -5.13
CA ILE A 158 -10.90 -5.49 -6.21
C ILE A 158 -12.30 -5.19 -5.65
N GLY A 159 -12.65 -5.81 -4.51
CA GLY A 159 -13.90 -5.61 -3.79
C GLY A 159 -13.93 -4.34 -2.92
N GLU A 160 -12.81 -3.68 -2.66
CA GLU A 160 -12.74 -2.44 -1.88
C GLU A 160 -13.22 -1.25 -2.73
N THR A 161 -14.54 -1.15 -2.88
CA THR A 161 -15.21 -0.14 -3.72
C THR A 161 -15.14 1.26 -3.11
N MET A 162 -15.18 1.33 -1.78
CA MET A 162 -15.29 2.58 -1.04
C MET A 162 -13.96 3.35 -1.01
N ILE A 163 -12.83 2.65 -0.86
CA ILE A 163 -11.50 3.27 -0.94
C ILE A 163 -11.31 3.89 -2.33
N VAL A 164 -11.62 3.13 -3.38
CA VAL A 164 -11.45 3.61 -4.77
C VAL A 164 -12.35 4.79 -5.05
N LEU A 165 -13.63 4.74 -4.67
CA LEU A 165 -14.58 5.84 -4.87
C LEU A 165 -14.12 7.13 -4.18
N MET A 166 -13.70 7.03 -2.91
CA MET A 166 -13.28 8.19 -2.12
C MET A 166 -11.94 8.77 -2.60
N ALA A 167 -10.99 7.92 -2.96
CA ALA A 167 -9.64 8.34 -3.33
C ALA A 167 -9.53 8.84 -4.79
N THR A 168 -10.30 8.28 -5.74
CA THR A 168 -10.34 8.75 -7.14
C THR A 168 -11.32 9.88 -7.37
N GLY A 169 -12.31 10.07 -6.49
CA GLY A 169 -13.33 11.09 -6.67
C GLY A 169 -14.29 10.83 -7.82
N ASN A 170 -14.35 9.59 -8.33
CA ASN A 170 -15.30 9.15 -9.35
C ASN A 170 -15.12 9.82 -10.74
N THR A 171 -13.90 10.19 -11.11
CA THR A 171 -13.59 10.83 -12.39
C THR A 171 -13.51 9.80 -13.53
N PRO A 172 -14.38 9.85 -14.55
CA PRO A 172 -14.38 8.91 -15.67
C PRO A 172 -13.34 9.31 -16.73
N ILE A 173 -12.08 9.44 -16.32
CA ILE A 173 -10.98 9.75 -17.24
C ILE A 173 -10.38 8.42 -17.71
N LEU A 174 -10.47 8.16 -19.01
CA LEU A 174 -9.81 7.03 -19.66
C LEU A 174 -8.42 7.49 -20.11
N ASP A 175 -7.50 7.54 -19.16
CA ASP A 175 -6.09 7.79 -19.40
C ASP A 175 -5.25 6.70 -18.72
N TRP A 176 -4.16 6.30 -19.38
CA TRP A 176 -3.21 5.31 -18.85
C TRP A 176 -2.23 5.92 -17.85
N SER A 177 -2.25 7.26 -17.70
CA SER A 177 -1.45 7.97 -16.71
C SER A 177 -1.86 7.58 -15.28
N PRO A 178 -0.94 7.08 -14.43
CA PRO A 178 -1.23 6.76 -13.04
C PRO A 178 -1.48 8.01 -12.16
N PHE A 179 -1.18 9.19 -12.70
CA PHE A 179 -1.39 10.49 -12.04
C PHE A 179 -2.80 11.04 -12.21
N ASN A 180 -3.65 10.36 -12.99
CA ASN A 180 -5.05 10.67 -13.14
C ASN A 180 -5.93 9.73 -12.32
N GLY A 181 -7.12 10.21 -11.97
CA GLY A 181 -8.18 9.41 -11.37
C GLY A 181 -8.88 8.54 -12.40
N PHE A 182 -9.59 7.52 -11.92
CA PHE A 182 -10.37 6.61 -12.75
C PHE A 182 -11.70 6.29 -12.07
N ARG A 183 -12.64 5.78 -12.88
CA ARG A 183 -13.93 5.31 -12.37
C ARG A 183 -13.95 3.78 -12.35
N ALA A 184 -13.91 3.20 -11.16
CA ALA A 184 -14.08 1.75 -11.01
C ALA A 184 -15.50 1.32 -11.39
N MET A 185 -15.61 0.16 -12.05
CA MET A 185 -16.92 -0.45 -12.37
C MET A 185 -17.77 -0.63 -11.11
N SER A 186 -17.15 -1.07 -10.02
CA SER A 186 -17.80 -1.29 -8.73
C SER A 186 -18.29 0.00 -8.07
N ALA A 187 -17.54 1.09 -8.19
CA ALA A 187 -17.93 2.42 -7.73
C ALA A 187 -19.09 3.00 -8.57
N CYS A 188 -19.05 2.79 -9.89
CA CYS A 188 -20.12 3.18 -10.81
C CYS A 188 -21.45 2.51 -10.43
N ILE A 189 -21.41 1.19 -10.21
CA ILE A 189 -22.57 0.41 -9.76
C ILE A 189 -23.10 0.92 -8.42
N ALA A 190 -22.22 1.15 -7.44
CA ALA A 190 -22.63 1.54 -6.09
C ALA A 190 -23.29 2.93 -6.03
N VAL A 191 -22.81 3.89 -6.83
CA VAL A 191 -23.31 5.27 -6.81
C VAL A 191 -24.51 5.46 -7.74
N GLU A 192 -24.52 4.83 -8.91
CA GLU A 192 -25.51 5.15 -9.94
C GLU A 192 -26.75 4.22 -9.91
N ILE A 193 -26.69 3.02 -9.32
CA ILE A 193 -27.88 2.15 -9.22
C ILE A 193 -29.02 2.81 -8.44
N PRO A 194 -28.78 3.43 -7.27
CA PRO A 194 -29.85 4.08 -6.51
C PRO A 194 -30.49 5.27 -7.23
N GLU A 195 -29.71 5.95 -8.08
CA GLU A 195 -30.12 7.15 -8.81
C GLU A 195 -30.75 6.85 -10.17
N ALA A 196 -30.59 5.62 -10.69
CA ALA A 196 -31.07 5.24 -12.02
C ALA A 196 -32.57 4.87 -12.00
N PRO A 197 -33.38 5.41 -12.92
CA PRO A 197 -34.80 5.05 -13.02
C PRO A 197 -34.96 3.58 -13.44
N VAL A 198 -35.81 2.86 -12.72
CA VAL A 198 -36.06 1.43 -12.94
C VAL A 198 -36.57 1.20 -14.36
N GLY A 199 -35.91 0.31 -15.10
CA GLY A 199 -36.25 -0.03 -16.49
C GLY A 199 -35.65 0.90 -17.56
N GLY A 200 -35.01 2.00 -17.15
CA GLY A 200 -34.28 2.91 -18.04
C GLY A 200 -33.03 2.28 -18.68
N THR A 201 -32.47 2.94 -19.68
CA THR A 201 -31.25 2.49 -20.38
C THR A 201 -30.06 2.41 -19.43
N LEU A 202 -29.86 3.43 -18.59
CA LEU A 202 -28.79 3.46 -17.58
C LEU A 202 -28.87 2.27 -16.63
N TYR A 203 -30.06 1.97 -16.09
CA TYR A 203 -30.28 0.83 -15.20
C TYR A 203 -29.86 -0.50 -15.84
N ARG A 204 -30.19 -0.72 -17.12
CA ARG A 204 -29.80 -1.93 -17.87
C ARG A 204 -28.29 -2.01 -18.08
N VAL A 205 -27.63 -0.89 -18.38
CA VAL A 205 -26.16 -0.83 -18.56
C VAL A 205 -25.43 -1.10 -17.24
N LEU A 206 -25.93 -0.60 -16.12
CA LEU A 206 -25.35 -0.87 -14.80
C LEU A 206 -25.49 -2.35 -14.43
N PHE A 207 -26.64 -2.98 -14.72
CA PHE A 207 -26.82 -4.42 -14.53
C PHE A 207 -25.88 -5.25 -15.39
N LEU A 208 -25.69 -4.87 -16.66
CA LEU A 208 -24.71 -5.50 -17.54
C LEU A 208 -23.28 -5.34 -16.98
N THR A 209 -22.94 -4.16 -16.49
CA THR A 209 -21.63 -3.87 -15.89
C THR A 209 -21.40 -4.70 -14.63
N ALA A 210 -22.43 -4.88 -13.79
CA ALA A 210 -22.37 -5.74 -12.61
C ALA A 210 -22.16 -7.21 -12.98
N LEU A 211 -22.86 -7.70 -14.02
CA LEU A 211 -22.68 -9.05 -14.54
C LEU A 211 -21.27 -9.28 -15.10
N LEU A 212 -20.73 -8.31 -15.85
CA LEU A 212 -19.34 -8.37 -16.35
C LEU A 212 -18.33 -8.40 -15.21
N LEU A 213 -18.49 -7.53 -14.22
CA LEU A 213 -17.63 -7.50 -13.04
C LEU A 213 -17.69 -8.84 -12.27
N PHE A 214 -18.89 -9.41 -12.12
CA PHE A 214 -19.07 -10.71 -11.49
C PHE A 214 -18.36 -11.83 -12.25
N ILE A 215 -18.52 -11.91 -13.57
CA ILE A 215 -17.82 -12.92 -14.39
C ILE A 215 -16.31 -12.75 -14.27
N PHE A 216 -15.80 -11.51 -14.35
CA PHE A 216 -14.37 -11.22 -14.26
C PHE A 216 -13.79 -11.66 -12.91
N THR A 217 -14.42 -11.26 -11.81
CA THR A 217 -14.00 -11.64 -10.45
C THR A 217 -14.11 -13.15 -10.22
N PHE A 218 -15.18 -13.79 -10.72
CA PHE A 218 -15.36 -15.24 -10.65
C PHE A 218 -14.24 -16.00 -11.37
N VAL A 219 -13.87 -15.57 -12.59
CA VAL A 219 -12.80 -16.21 -13.37
C VAL A 219 -11.46 -16.08 -12.65
N ILE A 220 -11.10 -14.89 -12.18
CA ILE A 220 -9.83 -14.65 -11.47
C ILE A 220 -9.75 -15.47 -10.18
N ASN A 221 -10.82 -15.48 -9.38
CA ASN A 221 -10.87 -16.25 -8.14
C ASN A 221 -10.80 -17.76 -8.41
N SER A 222 -11.47 -18.24 -9.47
CA SER A 222 -11.42 -19.66 -9.85
C SER A 222 -10.02 -20.08 -10.31
N VAL A 223 -9.36 -19.28 -11.14
CA VAL A 223 -7.98 -19.56 -11.58
C VAL A 223 -7.03 -19.57 -10.38
N SER A 224 -7.19 -18.61 -9.46
CA SER A 224 -6.41 -18.54 -8.23
C SER A 224 -6.52 -19.81 -7.38
N ALA A 225 -7.75 -20.31 -7.19
CA ALA A 225 -8.00 -21.54 -6.45
C ALA A 225 -7.33 -22.76 -7.11
N ILE A 226 -7.45 -22.89 -8.44
CA ILE A 226 -6.87 -24.01 -9.19
C ILE A 226 -5.34 -24.00 -9.11
N ILE A 227 -4.70 -22.83 -9.23
CA ILE A 227 -3.24 -22.71 -9.14
C ILE A 227 -2.76 -23.06 -7.72
N GLY A 228 -3.44 -22.56 -6.68
CA GLY A 228 -3.14 -22.88 -5.29
C GLY A 228 -3.17 -24.39 -5.03
N ASP A 229 -4.21 -25.07 -5.51
CA ASP A 229 -4.36 -26.52 -5.38
C ASP A 229 -3.24 -27.30 -6.09
N ARG A 230 -2.85 -26.87 -7.29
CA ARG A 230 -1.75 -27.50 -8.03
C ARG A 230 -0.41 -27.34 -7.32
N LEU A 231 -0.13 -26.15 -6.78
CA LEU A 231 1.10 -25.89 -6.02
C LEU A 231 1.15 -26.74 -4.76
N ARG A 232 0.04 -26.83 -4.01
CA ARG A 232 -0.04 -27.67 -2.81
C ARG A 232 0.21 -29.15 -3.12
N LYS A 233 -0.41 -29.69 -4.18
CA LYS A 233 -0.21 -31.09 -4.59
C LYS A 233 1.23 -31.40 -5.04
N LYS A 234 1.90 -30.45 -5.70
CA LYS A 234 3.27 -30.62 -6.18
C LYS A 234 4.28 -30.70 -5.04
N TYR A 235 4.09 -29.91 -3.97
CA TYR A 235 5.03 -29.82 -2.85
C TYR A 235 4.62 -30.65 -1.63
N SER A 236 3.35 -31.08 -1.52
CA SER A 236 2.89 -32.06 -0.52
C SER A 236 3.45 -33.48 -0.72
N ARG A 237 4.14 -33.74 -1.84
CA ARG A 237 4.75 -35.05 -2.15
C ARG A 237 6.17 -35.22 -1.60
N PHE A 238 6.69 -34.24 -0.87
CA PHE A 238 7.99 -34.28 -0.19
C PHE A 238 7.81 -34.05 1.30
#